data_AF-A0A2E6C889-F1
#
_entry.id   AF-A0A2E6C889-F1
#
_cell.length_a   1.000
_cell.length_b   1.000
_cell.length_c   1.000
_cell.angle_alpha   90.00
_cell.angle_beta   90.00
_cell.angle_gamma   90.00
#
_symmetry.space_group_name_H-M   'P 1'
#
loop_
_entity.id
_entity.type
_entity.pdbx_description
1 polymer ?
#
loop_
_entity_poly.entity_id
_entity_poly.type
_entity_poly.pdbx_seq_one_letter_code
_entity_poly.pdbx_strand_id
1 'polypeptide(L)'
;MLQMNLVNDRKLTVKQTALVDTIVANGCSITEAATQAGYAKGESGRVSASKALKLPHVQQYMMQRMGEEFGLSATVAAGQLRRLVTGAKSEYVQLEAAKDLLDRAGYKPVDRSQVQVAGDIRVSIDLS
;
A
#
# COMPACT_ATOMS: atom_id res chain seq x y z
N MET A 1 8.16 -16.73 -10.20
CA MET A 1 9.43 -16.47 -9.49
C MET A 1 9.63 -14.96 -9.48
N LEU A 2 9.13 -14.28 -8.43
CA LEU A 2 9.21 -12.82 -8.32
C LEU A 2 10.64 -12.46 -7.92
N GLN A 3 11.34 -11.72 -8.78
CA GLN A 3 12.62 -11.12 -8.44
C GLN A 3 12.40 -10.11 -7.31
N MET A 4 12.69 -10.52 -6.07
CA MET A 4 12.99 -9.59 -4.98
C MET A 4 14.29 -8.88 -5.35
N ASN A 5 14.16 -7.68 -5.91
CA ASN A 5 15.25 -6.75 -6.13
C ASN A 5 15.94 -6.46 -4.79
N LEU A 6 17.02 -7.18 -4.51
CA LEU A 6 18.00 -6.87 -3.47
C LEU A 6 18.74 -5.59 -3.88
N VAL A 7 18.11 -4.42 -3.66
CA VAL A 7 18.74 -3.13 -3.93
C VAL A 7 18.84 -2.33 -2.64
N ASN A 8 20.09 -2.25 -2.17
CA ASN A 8 20.61 -1.49 -1.04
C ASN A 8 20.24 -2.00 0.37
N ASP A 9 21.12 -2.85 0.89
CA ASP A 9 21.29 -3.19 2.30
C ASP A 9 21.82 -1.99 3.15
N ARG A 10 21.47 -0.76 2.76
CA ARG A 10 21.84 0.45 3.49
C ARG A 10 20.94 0.56 4.70
N LYS A 11 21.53 0.31 5.87
CA LYS A 11 20.87 0.47 7.17
C LYS A 11 20.27 1.88 7.30
N LEU A 12 19.01 1.94 7.70
CA LEU A 12 18.31 3.19 7.99
C LEU A 12 19.01 3.93 9.14
N THR A 13 19.12 5.24 9.00
CA THR A 13 19.55 6.09 10.11
C THR A 13 18.40 6.30 11.10
N VAL A 14 18.72 6.60 12.35
CA VAL A 14 17.71 6.89 13.39
C VAL A 14 16.77 8.03 12.96
N LYS A 15 17.31 9.09 12.34
CA LYS A 15 16.52 10.22 11.85
C LYS A 15 15.58 9.85 10.69
N GLN A 16 16.03 9.00 9.76
CA GLN A 16 15.19 8.52 8.66
C GLN A 16 14.05 7.62 9.16
N THR A 17 14.35 6.77 10.15
CA THR A 17 13.38 5.88 10.79
C THR A 17 12.31 6.71 11.51
N ALA A 18 12.72 7.64 12.38
CA ALA A 18 11.82 8.54 13.08
C ALA A 18 10.97 9.40 12.14
N LEU A 19 11.53 9.84 11.02
CA LEU A 19 10.81 10.59 10.00
C LEU A 19 9.67 9.77 9.40
N VAL A 20 9.96 8.54 8.97
CA VAL A 20 8.95 7.65 8.37
C VAL A 20 7.90 7.27 9.40
N ASP A 21 8.29 6.89 10.62
CA ASP A 21 7.35 6.49 11.67
C ASP A 21 6.39 7.62 12.04
N THR A 22 6.89 8.86 12.13
CA THR A 22 6.06 10.03 12.41
C THR A 22 5.05 10.29 11.28
N ILE A 23 5.47 10.15 10.02
CA ILE A 23 4.58 10.35 8.86
C ILE A 23 3.48 9.29 8.85
N VAL A 24 3.83 8.02 9.02
CA VAL A 24 2.86 6.91 8.96
C VAL A 24 1.88 6.96 10.14
N ALA A 25 2.36 7.24 11.35
CA ALA A 25 1.51 7.26 12.54
C ALA A 25 0.57 8.48 12.59
N ASN A 26 1.04 9.67 12.21
CA ASN A 26 0.30 10.91 12.41
C ASN A 26 -0.35 11.47 11.15
N GLY A 27 0.05 11.02 9.95
CA GLY A 27 -0.42 11.58 8.68
C GLY A 27 -0.09 13.07 8.50
N CYS A 28 0.99 13.56 9.13
CA CYS A 28 1.35 14.98 9.16
C CYS A 28 2.18 15.43 7.93
N SER A 29 2.37 16.74 7.79
CA SER A 29 3.21 17.30 6.72
C SER A 29 4.69 16.94 6.91
N ILE A 30 5.47 16.95 5.81
CA ILE A 30 6.91 16.69 5.83
C ILE A 30 7.64 17.68 6.77
N THR A 31 7.17 18.92 6.87
CA THR A 31 7.77 19.95 7.72
C THR A 31 7.64 19.60 9.21
N GLU A 32 6.44 19.15 9.62
CA GLU A 32 6.17 18.74 11.01
C GLU A 32 6.93 17.46 11.35
N ALA A 33 6.88 16.46 10.46
CA ALA A 33 7.60 15.21 10.63
C ALA A 33 9.12 15.43 10.70
N ALA A 34 9.68 16.33 9.88
CA ALA A 34 11.09 16.69 9.91
C ALA A 34 11.49 17.29 11.26
N THR A 35 10.64 18.17 11.81
CA THR A 35 10.87 18.81 13.10
C THR A 35 10.88 17.77 14.23
N GLN A 36 9.90 16.85 14.23
CA GLN A 36 9.80 15.78 15.23
C GLN A 36 10.92 14.74 15.10
N ALA A 37 11.37 14.44 13.87
CA ALA A 37 12.47 13.51 13.61
C ALA A 37 13.88 14.10 13.88
N GLY A 38 13.96 15.35 14.33
CA GLY A 38 15.23 16.00 14.70
C GLY A 38 16.06 16.51 13.51
N TYR A 39 15.39 16.90 12.41
CA TYR A 39 16.00 17.70 11.34
C TYR A 39 16.10 19.18 11.75
N ALA A 40 16.90 19.96 11.02
CA ALA A 40 17.05 21.39 11.26
C ALA A 40 15.69 22.12 11.18
N LYS A 41 15.52 23.19 11.96
CA LYS A 41 14.28 23.98 11.89
C LYS A 41 14.20 24.74 10.57
N GLY A 42 12.98 24.90 10.05
CA GLY A 42 12.71 25.66 8.83
C GLY A 42 13.01 24.90 7.54
N GLU A 43 13.27 25.66 6.48
CA GLU A 43 13.28 25.15 5.10
C GLU A 43 14.39 24.13 4.84
N SER A 44 15.57 24.33 5.43
CA SER A 44 16.71 23.41 5.29
C SER A 44 16.41 22.00 5.82
N GLY A 45 15.64 21.89 6.91
CA GLY A 45 15.20 20.61 7.45
C GLY A 45 14.18 19.91 6.55
N ARG A 46 13.18 20.66 6.08
CA ARG A 46 12.16 20.17 5.16
C ARG A 46 12.76 19.62 3.86
N VAL A 47 13.71 20.35 3.26
CA VAL A 47 14.40 19.91 2.03
C VAL A 47 15.21 18.65 2.28
N SER A 48 15.90 18.56 3.42
CA SER A 48 16.70 17.38 3.78
C SER A 48 15.84 16.15 4.04
N ALA A 49 14.71 16.32 4.74
CA ALA A 49 13.73 15.25 4.95
C ALA A 49 13.09 14.80 3.63
N SER A 50 12.73 15.74 2.76
CA SER A 50 12.20 15.44 1.42
C SER A 50 13.20 14.64 0.57
N LYS A 51 14.49 15.00 0.59
CA LYS A 51 15.55 14.21 -0.05
C LYS A 51 15.68 12.82 0.58
N ALA A 52 15.63 12.71 1.90
CA ALA A 52 15.74 11.45 2.61
C ALA A 52 14.60 10.49 2.25
N LEU A 53 13.36 10.99 2.14
CA LEU A 53 12.21 10.19 1.73
C LEU A 53 12.37 9.60 0.33
N LYS A 54 13.07 10.27 -0.59
CA LYS A 54 13.28 9.77 -1.97
C LYS A 54 14.31 8.64 -2.07
N LEU A 55 15.04 8.34 -0.98
CA LEU A 55 16.06 7.29 -1.00
C LEU A 55 15.39 5.91 -1.08
N PRO A 56 15.88 4.98 -1.92
CA PRO A 56 15.25 3.68 -2.11
C PRO A 56 15.04 2.89 -0.81
N HIS A 57 16.04 2.83 0.07
CA HIS A 57 15.94 2.10 1.35
C HIS A 57 14.95 2.76 2.33
N VAL A 58 14.76 4.08 2.26
CA VAL A 58 13.76 4.80 3.06
C VAL A 58 12.35 4.56 2.50
N GLN A 59 12.19 4.54 1.18
CA GLN A 59 10.93 4.16 0.53
C GLN A 59 10.52 2.73 0.87
N GLN A 60 11.47 1.78 0.86
CA GLN A 60 11.21 0.39 1.26
C GLN A 60 10.71 0.31 2.71
N TYR A 61 11.38 1.02 3.63
CA TYR A 61 10.93 1.08 5.03
C TYR A 61 9.55 1.72 5.16
N MET A 62 9.28 2.79 4.41
CA MET A 62 7.97 3.43 4.38
C MET A 62 6.87 2.47 3.91
N MET A 63 7.12 1.69 2.85
CA MET A 63 6.20 0.66 2.39
C MET A 63 5.95 -0.41 3.45
N GLN A 64 7.01 -0.88 4.12
CA GLN A 64 6.89 -1.85 5.21
C GLN A 64 6.02 -1.31 6.35
N ARG A 65 6.33 -0.10 6.86
CA ARG A 65 5.60 0.52 7.98
C ARG A 65 4.15 0.83 7.63
N MET A 66 3.88 1.27 6.41
CA MET A 66 2.50 1.40 5.93
C MET A 66 1.80 0.04 5.88
N GLY A 67 2.45 -1.02 5.41
CA GLY A 67 1.87 -2.37 5.42
C GLY A 67 1.49 -2.84 6.82
N GLU A 68 2.34 -2.60 7.81
CA GLU A 68 2.07 -2.90 9.22
C GLU A 68 0.87 -2.10 9.76
N GLU A 69 0.82 -0.79 9.48
CA GLU A 69 -0.28 0.09 9.89
C GLU A 69 -1.61 -0.27 9.20
N PHE A 70 -1.56 -0.60 7.91
CA PHE A 70 -2.71 -1.10 7.16
C PHE A 70 -3.20 -2.43 7.71
N GLY A 71 -2.30 -3.33 8.12
CA GLY A 71 -2.66 -4.59 8.76
C GLY A 71 -3.48 -4.37 10.04
N LEU A 72 -3.03 -3.45 10.91
CA LEU A 72 -3.78 -3.07 12.11
C LEU A 72 -5.13 -2.43 11.75
N SER A 73 -5.13 -1.47 10.84
CA SER A 73 -6.35 -0.79 10.38
C SER A 73 -7.36 -1.75 9.73
N ALA A 74 -6.88 -2.78 9.03
CA ALA A 74 -7.72 -3.82 8.43
C ALA A 74 -8.50 -4.61 9.48
N THR A 75 -7.93 -4.86 10.67
CA THR A 75 -8.66 -5.53 11.76
C THR A 75 -9.82 -4.69 12.27
N VAL A 76 -9.62 -3.37 12.40
CA VAL A 76 -10.67 -2.41 12.79
C VAL A 76 -11.75 -2.35 11.72
N ALA A 77 -11.35 -2.27 10.45
CA ALA A 77 -12.27 -2.26 9.31
C ALA A 77 -13.09 -3.57 9.22
N ALA A 78 -12.47 -4.72 9.45
CA ALA A 78 -13.16 -6.02 9.48
C ALA A 78 -14.22 -6.07 10.59
N GLY A 79 -13.89 -5.57 11.79
CA GLY A 79 -14.84 -5.46 12.89
C GLY A 79 -16.02 -4.53 12.57
N GLN A 80 -15.75 -3.39 11.93
CA GLN A 80 -16.79 -2.46 11.50
C GLN A 80 -17.68 -3.07 10.40
N LEU A 81 -17.10 -3.74 9.41
CA LEU A 81 -17.84 -4.43 8.36
C LEU A 81 -18.80 -5.47 8.95
N ARG A 82 -18.34 -6.27 9.92
CA ARG A 82 -19.21 -7.24 10.62
C ARG A 82 -20.41 -6.57 11.32
N ARG A 83 -20.21 -5.40 11.93
CA ARG A 83 -21.30 -4.64 12.55
C ARG A 83 -22.31 -4.14 11.51
N LEU A 84 -21.83 -3.66 10.35
CA LEU A 84 -22.70 -3.19 9.27
C LEU A 84 -23.53 -4.33 8.68
N VAL A 85 -22.93 -5.50 8.46
CA VAL A 85 -23.64 -6.70 7.95
C VAL A 85 -24.74 -7.18 8.90
N THR A 86 -24.54 -7.05 10.22
CA THR A 86 -25.46 -7.63 11.22
C THR A 86 -26.50 -6.65 11.76
N GLY A 87 -26.27 -5.34 11.70
CA GLY A 87 -27.12 -4.38 12.41
C GLY A 87 -27.13 -2.96 11.84
N ALA A 88 -26.80 -2.75 10.57
CA ALA A 88 -27.00 -1.44 9.95
C ALA A 88 -28.50 -1.10 9.87
N LYS A 89 -28.87 0.15 10.23
CA LYS A 89 -30.27 0.62 10.18
C LYS A 89 -30.81 0.73 8.74
N SER A 90 -29.93 0.96 7.78
CA SER A 90 -30.27 1.01 6.36
C SER A 90 -30.07 -0.36 5.75
N GLU A 91 -31.14 -0.95 5.23
CA GLU A 91 -31.10 -2.23 4.52
C GLU A 91 -30.15 -2.18 3.32
N TYR A 92 -30.10 -1.03 2.62
CA TYR A 92 -29.14 -0.84 1.53
C TYR A 92 -27.70 -0.95 2.01
N VAL A 93 -27.33 -0.26 3.10
CA VAL A 93 -25.97 -0.34 3.67
C VAL A 93 -25.65 -1.75 4.17
N GLN A 94 -26.64 -2.45 4.75
CA GLN A 94 -26.49 -3.82 5.21
C GLN A 94 -26.25 -4.78 4.04
N LEU A 95 -27.04 -4.66 2.97
CA LEU A 95 -26.93 -5.46 1.76
C LEU A 95 -25.58 -5.22 1.06
N GLU A 96 -25.18 -3.96 0.90
CA GLU A 96 -23.89 -3.63 0.30
C GLU A 96 -22.74 -4.18 1.15
N ALA A 97 -22.77 -4.01 2.47
CA ALA A 97 -21.77 -4.60 3.36
C ALA A 97 -21.70 -6.14 3.26
N ALA A 98 -22.85 -6.82 3.09
CA ALA A 98 -22.91 -8.26 2.94
C ALA A 98 -22.30 -8.72 1.60
N LYS A 99 -22.59 -8.03 0.50
CA LYS A 99 -21.94 -8.28 -0.81
C LYS A 99 -20.43 -8.08 -0.72
N ASP A 100 -20.02 -6.97 -0.13
CA ASP A 100 -18.62 -6.60 0.11
C ASP A 100 -17.85 -7.65 0.92
N LEU A 101 -18.51 -8.29 1.87
CA LEU A 101 -17.94 -9.38 2.66
C LEU A 101 -17.78 -10.66 1.85
N LEU A 102 -18.81 -11.03 1.07
CA LEU A 102 -18.80 -12.22 0.22
C LEU A 102 -17.75 -12.12 -0.89
N ASP A 103 -17.62 -10.94 -1.50
CA ASP A 103 -16.64 -10.68 -2.55
C ASP A 103 -15.21 -10.80 -2.01
N ARG A 104 -14.94 -10.26 -0.81
CA ARG A 104 -13.62 -10.37 -0.15
C ARG A 104 -13.32 -11.78 0.37
N ALA A 105 -14.35 -12.57 0.70
CA ALA A 105 -14.20 -13.96 1.08
C ALA A 105 -14.05 -14.92 -0.13
N GLY A 106 -14.11 -14.38 -1.35
CA GLY A 106 -13.93 -15.16 -2.59
C GLY A 106 -15.18 -15.91 -3.06
N TYR A 107 -16.35 -15.56 -2.54
CA TYR A 107 -17.63 -16.15 -2.98
C TYR A 107 -18.24 -15.44 -4.20
N LYS A 108 -17.55 -14.43 -4.75
CA LYS A 108 -17.99 -13.75 -5.98
C LYS A 108 -17.94 -14.73 -7.16
N PRO A 109 -19.00 -14.84 -7.96
CA PRO A 109 -18.95 -15.55 -9.23
C PRO A 109 -17.81 -15.01 -10.12
N VAL A 110 -17.14 -15.90 -10.84
CA VAL A 110 -16.02 -15.53 -11.73
C VAL A 110 -16.54 -14.57 -12.82
N ASP A 111 -16.10 -13.32 -12.79
CA ASP A 111 -16.67 -12.25 -13.65
C ASP A 111 -16.47 -12.50 -15.16
N ARG A 112 -15.43 -13.25 -15.56
CA ARG A 112 -15.20 -13.82 -16.91
C ARG A 112 -13.89 -14.61 -16.93
N SER A 113 -13.91 -15.86 -17.38
CA SER A 113 -12.69 -16.59 -17.74
C SER A 113 -12.19 -16.07 -19.08
N GLN A 114 -11.09 -15.31 -19.08
CA GLN A 114 -10.46 -14.85 -20.30
C GLN A 114 -9.73 -16.05 -20.95
N VAL A 115 -10.40 -16.75 -21.86
CA VAL A 115 -9.78 -17.82 -22.65
C VAL A 115 -8.89 -17.16 -23.70
N GLN A 116 -7.60 -17.03 -23.40
CA GLN A 116 -6.62 -16.61 -24.40
C GLN A 116 -6.35 -17.80 -25.33
N VAL A 117 -7.02 -17.82 -26.48
CA VAL A 117 -6.61 -18.69 -27.60
C VAL A 117 -5.34 -18.06 -28.18
N ALA A 118 -4.17 -18.46 -27.66
CA ALA A 118 -2.89 -18.16 -28.28
C ALA A 118 -2.78 -18.99 -29.57
N GLY A 119 -3.32 -18.46 -30.67
CA GLY A 119 -3.06 -19.01 -31.99
C GLY A 119 -1.62 -18.66 -32.38
N ASP A 120 -0.72 -19.64 -32.38
CA ASP A 120 0.62 -19.50 -32.96
C ASP A 120 0.49 -19.25 -34.47
N ILE A 121 0.59 -17.99 -34.88
CA ILE A 121 0.66 -17.64 -36.31
C ILE A 121 2.12 -17.81 -36.76
N ARG A 122 2.43 -18.92 -37.42
CA ARG A 122 3.69 -19.09 -38.16
C ARG A 122 3.53 -18.57 -39.58
N VAL A 123 4.28 -17.52 -39.93
CA VAL A 123 4.39 -17.03 -41.32
C VAL A 123 5.74 -17.47 -41.87
N SER A 124 5.73 -18.39 -42.84
CA SER A 124 6.89 -18.72 -43.66
C SER A 124 6.83 -17.87 -44.93
N ILE A 125 7.80 -16.99 -45.14
CA ILE A 125 7.91 -16.20 -46.37
C ILE A 125 8.98 -16.85 -47.24
N ASP A 126 8.57 -17.31 -48.42
CA ASP A 126 9.47 -17.80 -49.46
C ASP A 126 9.73 -16.66 -50.45
N LEU A 127 10.99 -16.45 -50.81
CA LEU A 127 11.44 -15.41 -51.73
C LEU A 127 12.19 -16.09 -52.88
N SER A 128 11.44 -16.38 -53.94
CA SER A 128 11.92 -16.88 -55.23
C SER A 128 12.48 -15.78 -56.12
#